data_AF-A0A383AAU5-F1
#
_entry.id   AF-A0A383AAU5-F1
#
_cell.length_a   1.000
_cell.length_b   1.000
_cell.length_c   1.000
_cell.angle_alpha   90.00
_cell.angle_beta   90.00
_cell.angle_gamma   90.00
#
_symmetry.space_group_name_H-M   'P 1'
#
loop_
_entity.id
_entity.type
_entity.pdbx_description
1 polymer ?
#
loop_
_entity_poly.entity_id
_entity_poly.type
_entity_poly.pdbx_seq_one_letter_code
_entity_poly.pdbx_strand_id
1 'polypeptide(L)'
;LFISPFIRFEVEFEEGITEKTLGEDQVFYALPENSISELVALDKCTRKLKKVSPIGRKRNSNLQNFVCLIRPVFDPVEQKIKRPLPQNLPEIINLKSENIMLLPVSFYWGMHPDKQRSLFKILFSQSWTASGPLKKFFRVLLHGRSLVIKFNKPFYLNELEDKQRTTEENSRLLNRYLRALFRKTKQAAIGPDISHRRTLVRSLSKDKEVREEIEIQSKDNLKKKRKLKRQAYRYANEICSDVNYPIVRLLQ
;
A
#
# COMPACT_ATOMS: atom_id res chain seq x y z
N LEU A 1 21.56 -12.38 1.29
CA LEU A 1 21.72 -10.95 1.71
C LEU A 1 22.49 -10.13 0.65
N PHE A 2 22.12 -10.23 -0.64
CA PHE A 2 22.87 -9.57 -1.74
C PHE A 2 22.39 -8.15 -2.10
N ILE A 3 21.34 -7.64 -1.43
CA ILE A 3 20.66 -6.39 -1.82
C ILE A 3 21.04 -5.20 -0.89
N SER A 4 21.59 -5.49 0.29
CA SER A 4 21.88 -4.51 1.36
C SER A 4 22.72 -3.27 0.94
N PRO A 5 23.78 -3.38 0.13
CA PRO A 5 24.65 -2.23 -0.16
C PRO A 5 24.01 -1.20 -1.11
N PHE A 6 22.94 -1.54 -1.84
CA PHE A 6 22.36 -0.66 -2.86
C PHE A 6 21.01 -0.01 -2.51
N ILE A 7 20.43 -0.34 -1.34
CA ILE A 7 19.17 0.27 -0.92
C ILE A 7 19.45 1.69 -0.41
N ARG A 8 19.13 2.69 -1.24
CA ARG A 8 18.96 4.09 -0.86
C ARG A 8 17.51 4.29 -0.43
N PHE A 9 17.32 4.78 0.78
CA PHE A 9 16.00 5.06 1.33
C PHE A 9 15.89 6.48 1.86
N GLU A 10 14.68 7.01 1.81
CA GLU A 10 14.25 8.26 2.39
C GLU A 10 13.22 7.94 3.48
N VAL A 11 13.24 8.70 4.57
CA VAL A 11 12.38 8.46 5.72
C VAL A 11 11.33 9.57 5.76
N GLU A 12 10.07 9.17 5.81
CA GLU A 12 8.94 10.06 6.00
C GLU A 12 8.21 9.69 7.29
N PHE A 13 7.65 10.70 7.95
CA PHE A 13 6.78 10.54 9.11
C PHE A 13 5.41 11.11 8.74
N GLU A 14 4.34 10.41 9.10
CA GLU A 14 3.00 10.98 9.08
C GLU A 14 2.90 12.17 10.05
N GLU A 15 2.02 13.12 9.75
CA GLU A 15 1.89 14.37 10.52
C GLU A 15 1.71 14.12 12.02
N GLY A 16 2.48 14.84 12.83
CA GLY A 16 2.48 14.70 14.30
C GLY A 16 3.39 13.61 14.84
N ILE A 17 4.12 12.87 13.99
CA ILE A 17 5.10 11.86 14.42
C ILE A 17 6.52 12.40 14.27
N THR A 18 7.38 12.04 15.21
CA THR A 18 8.81 12.38 15.16
C THR A 18 9.67 11.16 15.41
N GLU A 19 10.97 11.29 15.14
CA GLU A 19 11.96 10.24 15.43
C GLU A 19 11.95 9.78 16.91
N LYS A 20 11.46 10.62 17.83
CA LYS A 20 11.35 10.28 19.25
C LYS A 20 10.36 9.15 19.50
N THR A 21 9.27 9.07 18.74
CA THR A 21 8.20 8.09 18.90
C THR A 21 8.65 6.65 18.59
N LEU A 22 9.71 6.46 17.80
CA LEU A 22 10.23 5.12 17.45
C LEU A 22 11.05 4.45 18.56
N GLY A 23 11.21 5.10 19.72
CA GLY A 23 12.15 4.71 20.76
C GLY A 23 11.57 3.99 21.97
N GLU A 24 10.29 3.61 21.96
CA GLU A 24 9.70 2.93 23.12
C GLU A 24 10.20 1.48 23.24
N ASP A 25 10.42 1.01 24.47
CA ASP A 25 10.93 -0.35 24.73
C ASP A 25 9.98 -1.45 24.23
N GLN A 26 8.73 -1.10 23.90
CA GLN A 26 7.71 -2.02 23.46
C GLN A 26 7.12 -1.78 22.07
N VAL A 27 7.93 -1.30 21.11
CA VAL A 27 7.49 -1.18 19.71
C VAL A 27 7.47 -2.52 18.97
N PHE A 28 6.37 -2.78 18.26
CA PHE A 28 6.28 -3.76 17.18
C PHE A 28 5.99 -3.06 15.85
N TYR A 29 6.89 -3.21 14.88
CA TYR A 29 6.70 -2.66 13.54
C TYR A 29 5.69 -3.49 12.75
N ALA A 30 4.56 -2.90 12.34
CA ALA A 30 3.61 -3.58 11.46
C ALA A 30 3.98 -3.31 10.00
N LEU A 31 4.14 -4.38 9.21
CA LEU A 31 4.47 -4.32 7.79
C LEU A 31 3.25 -4.77 6.96
N PRO A 32 3.01 -4.14 5.79
CA PRO A 32 1.86 -4.45 4.95
C PRO A 32 1.93 -5.87 4.37
N GLU A 33 3.14 -6.41 4.17
CA GLU A 33 3.38 -7.70 3.53
C GLU A 33 4.69 -8.33 4.04
N ASN A 34 4.86 -9.65 3.84
CA ASN A 34 6.10 -10.35 4.15
C ASN A 34 7.14 -10.16 3.03
N SER A 35 7.84 -9.03 3.03
CA SER A 35 8.88 -8.69 2.06
C SER A 35 10.25 -8.62 2.72
N ILE A 36 11.18 -9.49 2.32
CA ILE A 36 12.55 -9.53 2.87
C ILE A 36 13.27 -8.21 2.59
N SER A 37 13.11 -7.64 1.39
CA SER A 37 13.75 -6.39 1.01
C SER A 37 13.29 -5.22 1.87
N GLU A 38 11.99 -5.15 2.20
CA GLU A 38 11.41 -4.11 3.04
C GLU A 38 11.82 -4.29 4.50
N LEU A 39 11.84 -5.53 5.00
CA LEU A 39 12.32 -5.82 6.36
C LEU A 39 13.80 -5.46 6.53
N VAL A 40 14.65 -5.78 5.54
CA VAL A 40 16.08 -5.41 5.56
C VAL A 40 16.25 -3.89 5.46
N ALA A 41 15.46 -3.22 4.63
CA ALA A 41 15.49 -1.76 4.52
C ALA A 41 15.07 -1.09 5.84
N LEU A 42 14.02 -1.62 6.49
CA LEU A 42 13.56 -1.16 7.79
C LEU A 42 14.62 -1.39 8.86
N ASP A 43 15.24 -2.56 8.92
CA ASP A 43 16.32 -2.86 9.87
C ASP A 43 17.52 -1.91 9.69
N LYS A 44 17.91 -1.64 8.44
CA LYS A 44 18.95 -0.67 8.12
C LYS A 44 18.55 0.75 8.54
N CYS A 45 17.28 1.11 8.36
CA CYS A 45 16.72 2.41 8.76
C CYS A 45 16.73 2.58 10.28
N THR A 46 16.20 1.63 11.04
CA THR A 46 16.12 1.71 12.50
C THR A 46 17.49 1.73 13.15
N ARG A 47 18.45 0.94 12.65
CA ARG A 47 19.86 1.00 13.11
C ARG A 47 20.49 2.37 12.86
N LYS A 48 20.25 2.98 11.69
CA LYS A 48 20.73 4.34 11.38
C LYS A 48 20.14 5.37 12.34
N LEU A 49 18.87 5.23 12.70
CA LEU A 49 18.18 6.08 13.68
C LEU A 49 18.48 5.73 15.14
N LYS A 50 19.35 4.73 15.40
CA LYS A 50 19.66 4.20 16.75
C LYS A 50 18.40 3.76 17.51
N LYS A 51 17.45 3.14 16.82
CA LYS A 51 16.19 2.61 17.36
C LYS A 51 16.18 1.09 17.44
N VAL A 52 15.18 0.55 18.11
CA VAL A 52 14.98 -0.90 18.25
C VAL A 52 14.89 -1.55 16.87
N SER A 53 15.71 -2.57 16.63
CA SER A 53 15.72 -3.34 15.39
C SER A 53 14.44 -4.19 15.28
N PRO A 54 13.78 -4.23 14.11
CA PRO A 54 12.65 -5.14 13.88
C PRO A 54 13.06 -6.61 14.02
N ILE A 55 14.25 -6.97 13.54
CA ILE A 55 14.77 -8.35 13.55
C ILE A 55 15.28 -8.75 14.95
N GLY A 56 15.52 -7.77 15.83
CA GLY A 56 15.88 -8.02 17.22
C GLY A 56 14.83 -8.87 17.94
N ARG A 57 15.29 -9.74 18.83
CA ARG A 57 14.43 -10.45 19.79
C ARG A 57 14.31 -9.61 21.06
N LYS A 58 13.13 -9.60 21.69
CA LYS A 58 12.99 -9.01 23.03
C LYS A 58 13.67 -9.89 24.07
N ARG A 59 14.21 -9.27 25.13
CA ARG A 59 14.85 -10.01 26.23
C ARG A 59 13.89 -10.94 26.96
N ASN A 60 12.60 -10.60 27.00
CA ASN A 60 11.58 -11.31 27.78
C ASN A 60 10.62 -12.15 26.93
N SER A 61 10.82 -12.22 25.61
CA SER A 61 10.03 -13.08 24.72
C SER A 61 10.84 -13.44 23.47
N ASN A 62 10.67 -14.66 22.96
CA ASN A 62 11.27 -15.09 21.69
C ASN A 62 10.65 -14.39 20.45
N LEU A 63 9.86 -13.34 20.67
CA LEU A 63 9.15 -12.59 19.64
C LEU A 63 10.09 -11.60 18.96
N GLN A 64 9.93 -11.50 17.65
CA GLN A 64 10.54 -10.45 16.84
C GLN A 64 9.74 -9.16 17.00
N ASN A 65 10.40 -8.02 16.88
CA ASN A 65 9.78 -6.70 17.02
C ASN A 65 8.99 -6.27 15.78
N PHE A 66 8.45 -7.20 14.98
CA PHE A 66 7.63 -6.85 13.83
C PHE A 66 6.49 -7.84 13.61
N VAL A 67 5.45 -7.41 12.91
CA VAL A 67 4.35 -8.25 12.43
C VAL A 67 4.13 -7.98 10.94
N CYS A 68 4.08 -9.02 10.12
CA CYS A 68 3.82 -8.90 8.69
C CYS A 68 2.41 -9.37 8.37
N LEU A 69 1.60 -8.51 7.74
CA LEU A 69 0.31 -8.96 7.24
C LEU A 69 0.50 -9.96 6.08
N ILE A 70 -0.40 -10.93 6.01
CA ILE A 70 -0.38 -11.96 4.96
C ILE A 70 -1.31 -11.52 3.83
N ARG A 71 -0.94 -11.71 2.57
CA ARG A 71 -1.85 -11.38 1.46
C ARG A 71 -3.10 -12.26 1.51
N PRO A 72 -4.30 -11.75 1.15
CA PRO A 72 -5.47 -12.59 1.00
C PRO A 72 -5.22 -13.66 -0.07
N VAL A 73 -5.63 -14.89 0.20
CA VAL A 73 -5.45 -16.04 -0.70
C VAL A 73 -6.82 -16.58 -1.07
N PHE A 74 -7.00 -16.93 -2.34
CA PHE A 74 -8.21 -17.63 -2.78
C PHE A 74 -8.12 -19.10 -2.36
N ASP A 75 -9.13 -19.58 -1.65
CA ASP A 75 -9.27 -20.98 -1.28
C ASP A 75 -10.12 -21.70 -2.35
N PRO A 76 -9.56 -22.67 -3.11
CA PRO A 76 -10.32 -23.38 -4.14
C PRO A 76 -11.41 -24.30 -3.60
N VAL A 77 -11.23 -24.86 -2.40
CA VAL A 77 -12.15 -25.82 -1.79
C VAL A 77 -13.39 -25.10 -1.28
N GLU A 78 -13.18 -24.01 -0.56
CA GLU A 78 -14.27 -23.20 0.00
C GLU A 78 -14.77 -22.11 -0.97
N GLN A 79 -14.17 -22.01 -2.16
CA GLN A 79 -14.45 -21.01 -3.21
C GLN A 79 -14.51 -19.57 -2.69
N LYS A 80 -13.66 -19.22 -1.72
CA LYS A 80 -13.69 -17.92 -1.05
C LYS A 80 -12.31 -17.35 -0.76
N ILE A 81 -12.24 -16.02 -0.63
CA ILE A 81 -10.99 -15.35 -0.27
C ILE A 81 -10.76 -15.48 1.24
N LYS A 82 -9.74 -16.24 1.62
CA LYS A 82 -9.25 -16.33 3.00
C LYS A 82 -8.30 -15.18 3.31
N ARG A 83 -8.39 -14.69 4.55
CA ARG A 83 -7.55 -13.60 5.08
C ARG A 83 -6.84 -14.11 6.33
N PRO A 84 -5.74 -14.86 6.17
CA PRO A 84 -5.03 -15.44 7.29
C PRO A 84 -4.47 -14.35 8.23
N LEU A 85 -4.31 -14.73 9.49
CA LEU A 85 -3.69 -13.90 10.52
C LEU A 85 -2.16 -14.09 10.50
N PRO A 86 -1.37 -13.03 10.77
CA PRO A 86 0.04 -13.19 11.05
C PRO A 86 0.25 -14.11 12.25
N GLN A 87 1.18 -15.06 12.16
CA GLN A 87 1.38 -16.08 13.20
C GLN A 87 1.71 -15.47 14.57
N ASN A 88 2.50 -14.39 14.60
CA ASN A 88 2.94 -13.77 15.83
C ASN A 88 1.98 -12.70 16.38
N LEU A 89 0.92 -12.32 15.64
CA LEU A 89 -0.02 -11.30 16.12
C LEU A 89 -0.79 -11.79 17.37
N PRO A 90 -1.36 -13.01 17.42
CA PRO A 90 -1.98 -13.53 18.65
C PRO A 90 -1.00 -13.60 19.83
N GLU A 91 0.27 -13.95 19.57
CA GLU A 91 1.30 -14.04 20.61
C GLU A 91 1.63 -12.65 21.19
N ILE A 92 1.71 -11.62 20.34
CA ILE A 92 1.89 -10.22 20.76
C ILE A 92 0.73 -9.76 21.63
N ILE A 93 -0.50 -10.11 21.26
CA ILE A 93 -1.71 -9.78 22.04
C ILE A 93 -1.68 -10.46 23.42
N ASN A 94 -1.28 -11.73 23.46
CA ASN A 94 -1.21 -12.52 24.69
C ASN A 94 -0.15 -12.04 25.68
N LEU A 95 0.79 -11.16 25.29
CA LEU A 95 1.72 -10.54 26.23
C LEU A 95 1.01 -9.69 27.30
N LYS A 96 -0.25 -9.28 27.07
CA LYS A 96 -1.11 -8.52 28.01
C LYS A 96 -0.39 -7.36 28.71
N SER A 97 0.54 -6.71 28.02
CA SER A 97 1.26 -5.56 28.56
C SER A 97 0.59 -4.28 28.07
N GLU A 98 0.31 -3.35 28.98
CA GLU A 98 -0.44 -2.13 28.68
C GLU A 98 0.32 -1.16 27.76
N ASN A 99 1.64 -1.35 27.60
CA ASN A 99 2.51 -0.43 26.87
C ASN A 99 2.97 -1.00 25.51
N ILE A 100 2.25 -1.96 24.93
CA ILE A 100 2.59 -2.49 23.60
C ILE A 100 2.18 -1.48 22.54
N MET A 101 3.16 -0.92 21.83
CA MET A 101 2.94 0.01 20.73
C MET A 101 3.09 -0.71 19.39
N LEU A 102 2.08 -0.59 18.53
CA LEU A 102 2.16 -1.02 17.13
C LEU A 102 2.48 0.19 16.25
N LEU A 103 3.56 0.09 15.48
CA LEU A 103 4.03 1.15 14.59
C LEU A 103 3.91 0.69 13.12
N PRO A 104 2.88 1.11 12.38
CA PRO A 104 2.72 0.71 10.98
C PRO A 104 3.75 1.40 10.10
N VAL A 105 4.42 0.64 9.24
CA VAL A 105 5.44 1.15 8.32
C VAL A 105 5.04 0.84 6.88
N SER A 106 4.94 1.87 6.06
CA SER A 106 4.63 1.77 4.63
C SER A 106 5.90 1.91 3.79
N PHE A 107 5.95 1.22 2.66
CA PHE A 107 7.10 1.21 1.75
C PHE A 107 6.65 1.62 0.35
N TYR A 108 7.32 2.60 -0.26
CA TYR A 108 7.04 3.08 -1.61
C TYR A 108 8.29 3.04 -2.46
N TRP A 109 8.30 2.17 -3.48
CA TRP A 109 9.43 1.99 -4.39
C TRP A 109 9.27 2.89 -5.62
N GLY A 110 10.29 3.72 -5.91
CA GLY A 110 10.37 4.48 -7.17
C GLY A 110 9.34 5.60 -7.33
N MET A 111 8.58 5.94 -6.28
CA MET A 111 7.49 6.92 -6.34
C MET A 111 7.62 7.92 -5.18
N HIS A 112 8.50 8.90 -5.34
CA HIS A 112 8.43 10.11 -4.52
C HIS A 112 7.54 11.12 -5.25
N PRO A 113 6.40 11.55 -4.66
CA PRO A 113 5.46 12.45 -5.34
C PRO A 113 6.13 13.74 -5.85
N ASP A 114 7.04 14.34 -5.07
CA ASP A 114 7.78 15.54 -5.52
C ASP A 114 8.86 15.26 -6.58
N LYS A 115 9.50 14.08 -6.55
CA LYS A 115 10.56 13.74 -7.53
C LYS A 115 9.99 13.23 -8.84
N GLN A 116 8.73 12.79 -8.90
CA GLN A 116 8.08 12.47 -10.17
C GLN A 116 8.09 13.69 -11.12
N ARG A 117 7.75 14.89 -10.64
CA ARG A 117 7.82 16.12 -11.45
C ARG A 117 9.25 16.41 -11.98
N SER A 118 10.27 16.16 -11.14
CA SER A 118 11.67 16.37 -11.51
C SER A 118 12.19 15.32 -12.50
N LEU A 119 11.85 14.05 -12.31
CA LEU A 119 12.24 12.96 -13.21
C LEU A 119 11.55 13.06 -14.58
N PHE A 120 10.27 13.45 -14.62
CA PHE A 120 9.59 13.81 -15.87
C PHE A 120 10.26 15.02 -16.52
N LYS A 121 10.58 16.09 -15.77
CA LYS A 121 11.36 17.22 -16.31
C LYS A 121 12.73 16.81 -16.84
N ILE A 122 13.45 15.87 -16.21
CA ILE A 122 14.77 15.40 -16.67
C ILE A 122 14.63 14.54 -17.94
N LEU A 123 13.58 13.71 -18.03
CA LEU A 123 13.27 12.91 -19.22
C LEU A 123 12.79 13.78 -20.39
N PHE A 124 12.09 14.89 -20.13
CA PHE A 124 11.56 15.82 -21.12
C PHE A 124 12.42 17.09 -21.33
N SER A 125 13.50 17.28 -20.58
CA SER A 125 14.43 18.39 -20.81
C SER A 125 15.19 18.15 -22.11
N GLN A 126 14.97 19.02 -23.10
CA GLN A 126 15.60 19.05 -24.42
C GLN A 126 17.10 19.44 -24.38
N SER A 127 17.83 18.99 -23.36
CA SER A 127 19.25 19.32 -23.17
C SER A 127 20.04 18.10 -22.69
N TRP A 128 20.09 17.05 -23.51
CA TRP A 128 21.11 16.00 -23.37
C TRP A 128 21.67 15.65 -24.74
N THR A 129 22.52 16.53 -25.24
CA THR A 129 23.53 16.19 -26.24
C THR A 129 24.47 15.13 -25.65
N ALA A 130 24.60 14.02 -26.37
CA ALA A 130 25.65 12.99 -26.24
C ALA A 130 25.82 12.25 -24.90
N SER A 131 25.02 11.20 -24.68
CA SER A 131 25.48 9.92 -24.09
C SER A 131 24.40 8.85 -24.27
N GLY A 132 24.80 7.71 -24.85
CA GLY A 132 23.90 6.69 -25.44
C GLY A 132 22.81 6.09 -24.52
N PRO A 133 21.87 5.32 -25.11
CA PRO A 133 20.66 4.82 -24.46
C PRO A 133 20.93 3.99 -23.18
N LEU A 134 22.06 3.29 -23.13
CA LEU A 134 22.47 2.50 -21.97
C LEU A 134 22.79 3.36 -20.73
N LYS A 135 23.48 4.51 -20.87
CA LYS A 135 23.77 5.40 -19.73
C LYS A 135 22.51 6.07 -19.18
N LYS A 136 21.52 6.37 -20.03
CA LYS A 136 20.19 6.86 -19.59
C LYS A 136 19.43 5.77 -18.82
N PHE A 137 19.48 4.53 -19.28
CA PHE A 137 18.91 3.37 -18.57
C PHE A 137 19.56 3.16 -17.19
N PHE A 138 20.90 3.18 -17.10
CA PHE A 138 21.61 3.05 -15.82
C PHE A 138 21.39 4.26 -14.90
N ARG A 139 21.24 5.48 -15.41
CA ARG A 139 20.90 6.64 -14.59
C ARG A 139 19.54 6.48 -13.92
N VAL A 140 18.53 6.02 -14.66
CA VAL A 140 17.19 5.72 -14.13
C VAL A 140 17.22 4.49 -13.21
N LEU A 141 18.01 3.47 -13.51
CA LEU A 141 18.11 2.27 -12.68
C LEU A 141 18.86 2.53 -11.35
N LEU A 142 19.87 3.40 -11.37
CA LEU A 142 20.71 3.76 -10.21
C LEU A 142 20.14 4.93 -9.38
N HIS A 143 19.38 5.86 -9.99
CA HIS A 143 18.72 6.97 -9.27
C HIS A 143 17.21 6.77 -9.05
N GLY A 144 16.56 5.84 -9.77
CA GLY A 144 15.10 5.65 -9.75
C GLY A 144 14.59 4.56 -8.80
N ARG A 145 15.46 3.84 -8.10
CA ARG A 145 15.08 2.91 -7.02
C ARG A 145 15.19 3.58 -5.64
N SER A 146 14.69 4.79 -5.48
CA SER A 146 14.53 5.39 -4.16
C SER A 146 13.37 4.71 -3.44
N LEU A 147 13.65 4.06 -2.32
CA LEU A 147 12.64 3.56 -1.40
C LEU A 147 12.25 4.68 -0.44
N VAL A 148 10.96 4.99 -0.32
CA VAL A 148 10.44 5.79 0.78
C VAL A 148 9.94 4.84 1.85
N ILE A 149 10.46 4.99 3.07
CA ILE A 149 10.00 4.31 4.27
C ILE A 149 9.17 5.32 5.06
N LYS A 150 7.86 5.13 5.08
CA LYS A 150 6.93 6.02 5.78
C LYS A 150 6.47 5.39 7.08
N PHE A 151 6.79 6.04 8.20
CA PHE A 151 6.27 5.68 9.51
C PHE A 151 4.90 6.35 9.70
N ASN A 152 3.86 5.53 9.88
CA ASN A 152 2.49 5.98 10.08
C ASN A 152 2.19 6.12 11.57
N LYS A 153 1.04 6.73 11.90
CA LYS A 153 0.64 6.99 13.29
C LYS A 153 0.64 5.70 14.11
N PRO A 154 1.44 5.63 15.19
CA PRO A 154 1.39 4.49 16.09
C PRO A 154 0.10 4.50 16.89
N PHE A 155 -0.22 3.34 17.42
CA PHE A 155 -1.33 3.16 18.36
C PHE A 155 -0.92 2.13 19.39
N TYR A 156 -1.47 2.27 20.59
CA TYR A 156 -1.26 1.26 21.62
C TYR A 156 -2.27 0.13 21.44
N LEU A 157 -1.83 -1.07 21.79
CA LEU A 157 -2.63 -2.28 21.61
C LEU A 157 -3.96 -2.19 22.39
N ASN A 158 -3.90 -1.67 23.62
CA ASN A 158 -5.05 -1.45 24.49
C ASN A 158 -6.09 -0.43 23.97
N GLU A 159 -5.72 0.46 23.04
CA GLU A 159 -6.64 1.44 22.45
C GLU A 159 -7.60 0.81 21.44
N LEU A 160 -7.17 -0.26 20.78
CA LEU A 160 -7.95 -0.94 19.74
C LEU A 160 -8.53 -2.28 20.18
N GLU A 161 -7.94 -2.92 21.18
CA GLU A 161 -8.44 -4.19 21.70
C GLU A 161 -9.77 -4.06 22.44
N ASP A 162 -10.67 -5.01 22.18
CA ASP A 162 -11.91 -5.15 22.91
C ASP A 162 -11.72 -6.19 24.01
N LYS A 163 -11.79 -5.76 25.28
CA LYS A 163 -11.59 -6.64 26.45
C LYS A 163 -12.63 -7.77 26.54
N GLN A 164 -13.76 -7.64 25.85
CA GLN A 164 -14.81 -8.67 25.82
C GLN A 164 -14.54 -9.74 24.75
N ARG A 165 -13.58 -9.52 23.84
CA ARG A 165 -13.25 -10.43 22.74
C ARG A 165 -12.12 -11.37 23.09
N THR A 166 -12.14 -12.53 22.46
CA THR A 166 -11.02 -13.48 22.48
C THR A 166 -9.78 -12.89 21.78
N THR A 167 -8.60 -13.41 22.11
CA THR A 167 -7.34 -13.07 21.43
C THR A 167 -7.45 -13.21 19.90
N GLU A 168 -8.14 -14.24 19.42
CA GLU A 168 -8.30 -14.50 18.00
C GLU A 168 -9.18 -13.44 17.32
N GLU A 169 -10.27 -13.03 17.97
CA GLU A 169 -11.14 -11.96 17.49
C GLU A 169 -10.44 -10.60 17.49
N ASN A 170 -9.68 -10.28 18.53
CA ASN A 170 -8.85 -9.07 18.59
C ASN A 170 -7.74 -9.10 17.52
N SER A 171 -7.14 -10.26 17.26
CA SER A 171 -6.20 -10.44 16.15
C SER A 171 -6.84 -10.12 14.79
N ARG A 172 -8.08 -10.56 14.56
CA ARG A 172 -8.84 -10.24 13.34
C ARG A 172 -9.18 -8.76 13.23
N LEU A 173 -9.56 -8.13 14.35
CA LEU A 173 -9.82 -6.69 14.43
C LEU A 173 -8.58 -5.89 14.04
N LEU A 174 -7.44 -6.15 14.67
CA LEU A 174 -6.16 -5.48 14.40
C LEU A 174 -5.67 -5.72 12.98
N ASN A 175 -5.75 -6.95 12.47
CA ASN A 175 -5.41 -7.26 11.08
C ASN A 175 -6.29 -6.46 10.10
N ARG A 176 -7.59 -6.31 10.38
CA ARG A 176 -8.50 -5.51 9.54
C ARG A 176 -8.14 -4.02 9.61
N TYR A 177 -7.88 -3.50 10.80
CA TYR A 177 -7.47 -2.11 11.01
C TYR A 177 -6.17 -1.78 10.24
N LEU A 178 -5.12 -2.58 10.44
CA LEU A 178 -3.83 -2.39 9.76
C LEU A 178 -3.98 -2.44 8.23
N ARG A 179 -4.81 -3.34 7.69
CA ARG A 179 -5.09 -3.36 6.24
C ARG A 179 -5.80 -2.10 5.76
N ALA A 180 -6.77 -1.58 6.52
CA ALA A 180 -7.45 -0.35 6.15
C ALA A 180 -6.47 0.84 6.16
N LEU A 181 -5.61 0.91 7.18
CA LEU A 181 -4.55 1.91 7.29
C LEU A 181 -3.58 1.82 6.10
N PHE A 182 -3.06 0.64 5.78
CA PHE A 182 -2.13 0.48 4.64
C PHE A 182 -2.79 0.78 3.29
N ARG A 183 -4.07 0.45 3.11
CA ARG A 183 -4.79 0.84 1.89
C ARG A 183 -4.95 2.35 1.79
N LYS A 184 -5.36 3.03 2.87
CA LYS A 184 -5.53 4.49 2.91
C LYS A 184 -4.21 5.21 2.65
N THR A 185 -3.14 4.79 3.32
CA THR A 185 -1.81 5.41 3.17
C THR A 185 -1.24 5.16 1.78
N LYS A 186 -1.39 3.96 1.23
CA LYS A 186 -1.03 3.66 -0.17
C LYS A 186 -1.83 4.51 -1.15
N GLN A 187 -3.14 4.65 -0.95
CA GLN A 187 -4.00 5.48 -1.79
C GLN A 187 -3.64 6.97 -1.72
N ALA A 188 -3.28 7.49 -0.55
CA ALA A 188 -2.85 8.88 -0.41
C ALA A 188 -1.49 9.14 -1.09
N ALA A 189 -0.57 8.18 -1.02
CA ALA A 189 0.77 8.32 -1.60
C ALA A 189 0.80 8.09 -3.13
N ILE A 190 0.10 7.04 -3.60
CA ILE A 190 0.18 6.56 -4.99
C ILE A 190 -1.05 6.95 -5.81
N GLY A 191 -2.20 7.14 -5.15
CA GLY A 191 -3.51 7.21 -5.80
C GLY A 191 -4.29 5.89 -5.66
N PRO A 192 -5.57 5.88 -6.07
CA PRO A 192 -6.42 4.70 -6.00
C PRO A 192 -5.81 3.52 -6.76
N ASP A 193 -5.98 2.30 -6.23
CA ASP A 193 -5.53 1.08 -6.89
C ASP A 193 -6.23 0.95 -8.24
N ILE A 194 -5.43 1.01 -9.31
CA ILE A 194 -5.96 1.07 -10.68
C ILE A 194 -6.40 -0.34 -11.02
N SER A 195 -7.70 -0.57 -10.93
CA SER A 195 -8.29 -1.78 -11.49
C SER A 195 -7.90 -1.85 -12.98
N HIS A 196 -7.49 -3.02 -13.48
CA HIS A 196 -7.15 -3.20 -14.91
C HIS A 196 -8.11 -2.42 -15.81
N ARG A 197 -7.63 -1.80 -16.91
CA ARG A 197 -8.46 -1.05 -17.88
C ARG A 197 -9.82 -1.72 -18.13
N ARG A 198 -9.83 -3.03 -18.31
CA ARG A 198 -11.04 -3.86 -18.47
C ARG A 198 -12.07 -3.71 -17.34
N THR A 199 -11.61 -3.63 -16.10
CA THR A 199 -12.43 -3.42 -14.90
C THR A 199 -12.97 -1.99 -14.84
N LEU A 200 -12.18 -0.98 -15.21
CA LEU A 200 -12.64 0.42 -15.26
C LEU A 200 -13.72 0.61 -16.33
N VAL A 201 -13.50 0.09 -17.54
CA VAL A 201 -14.50 0.08 -18.61
C VAL A 201 -15.79 -0.58 -18.13
N ARG A 202 -15.67 -1.73 -17.45
CA ARG A 202 -16.83 -2.43 -16.88
C ARG A 202 -17.52 -1.62 -15.79
N SER A 203 -16.79 -0.93 -14.93
CA SER A 203 -17.34 -0.10 -13.85
C SER A 203 -18.13 1.07 -14.44
N LEU A 204 -17.52 1.85 -15.33
CA LEU A 204 -18.16 3.01 -15.97
C LEU A 204 -19.38 2.60 -16.80
N SER A 205 -19.28 1.54 -17.61
CA SER A 205 -20.42 1.05 -18.41
C SER A 205 -21.59 0.49 -17.56
N LYS A 206 -21.35 0.26 -16.25
CA LYS A 206 -22.31 -0.28 -15.30
C LYS A 206 -22.62 0.70 -14.17
N ASP A 207 -22.21 1.95 -14.29
CA ASP A 207 -22.53 2.96 -13.31
C ASP A 207 -24.05 3.09 -13.13
N LYS A 208 -24.48 3.52 -11.94
CA LYS A 208 -25.90 3.64 -11.60
C LYS A 208 -26.60 4.58 -12.58
N GLU A 209 -26.03 5.76 -12.83
CA GLU A 209 -26.62 6.78 -13.70
C GLU A 209 -26.72 6.27 -15.15
N VAL A 210 -25.67 5.61 -15.64
CA VAL A 210 -25.65 5.02 -16.99
C VAL A 210 -26.71 3.92 -17.13
N ARG A 211 -26.91 3.09 -16.10
CA ARG A 211 -27.95 2.05 -16.12
C ARG A 211 -29.34 2.65 -16.14
N GLU A 212 -29.62 3.63 -15.30
CA GLU A 212 -30.91 4.32 -15.23
C GLU A 212 -31.24 4.96 -16.58
N GLU A 213 -30.28 5.65 -17.20
CA GLU A 213 -30.47 6.26 -18.52
C GLU A 213 -30.71 5.22 -19.62
N ILE A 214 -30.01 4.09 -19.57
CA ILE A 214 -30.27 2.98 -20.51
C ILE A 214 -31.69 2.43 -20.34
N GLU A 215 -32.19 2.29 -19.11
CA GLU A 215 -33.56 1.82 -18.87
C GLU A 215 -34.57 2.81 -19.46
N ILE A 216 -34.44 4.10 -19.12
CA ILE A 216 -35.31 5.19 -19.62
C ILE A 216 -35.32 5.20 -21.16
N GLN A 217 -34.15 5.22 -21.79
CA GLN A 217 -34.06 5.28 -23.25
C GLN A 217 -34.51 3.98 -23.94
N SER A 218 -34.40 2.84 -23.25
CA SER A 218 -34.79 1.56 -23.85
C SER A 218 -36.29 1.41 -24.00
N LYS A 219 -37.11 2.10 -23.18
CA LYS A 219 -38.57 1.99 -23.16
C LYS A 219 -39.04 0.53 -23.18
N ASP A 220 -38.45 -0.29 -22.30
CA ASP A 220 -38.66 -1.75 -22.17
C ASP A 220 -38.34 -2.61 -23.40
N ASN A 221 -37.79 -2.03 -24.46
CA ASN A 221 -37.39 -2.78 -25.64
C ASN A 221 -36.04 -3.49 -25.42
N LEU A 222 -36.08 -4.82 -25.32
CA LEU A 222 -34.91 -5.66 -25.08
C LEU A 222 -33.81 -5.54 -26.15
N LYS A 223 -34.18 -5.34 -27.43
CA LYS A 223 -33.18 -5.14 -28.51
C LYS A 223 -32.50 -3.78 -28.36
N LYS A 224 -33.28 -2.73 -28.06
CA LYS A 224 -32.76 -1.37 -27.83
C LYS A 224 -31.86 -1.31 -26.59
N LYS A 225 -32.28 -1.93 -25.49
CA LYS A 225 -31.50 -2.06 -24.25
C LYS A 225 -30.13 -2.73 -24.49
N ARG A 226 -30.09 -3.82 -25.27
CA ARG A 226 -28.83 -4.48 -25.64
C ARG A 226 -27.92 -3.57 -26.47
N LYS A 227 -28.49 -2.80 -27.42
CA LYS A 227 -27.73 -1.83 -28.23
C LYS A 227 -27.12 -0.73 -27.38
N LEU A 228 -27.92 -0.12 -26.49
CA LEU A 228 -27.48 0.94 -25.58
C LEU A 228 -26.39 0.46 -24.61
N LYS A 229 -26.51 -0.76 -24.06
CA LYS A 229 -25.45 -1.37 -23.23
C LYS A 229 -24.13 -1.53 -23.97
N ARG A 230 -24.16 -1.96 -25.24
CA ARG A 230 -22.94 -2.06 -26.08
C ARG A 230 -22.35 -0.67 -26.37
N GLN A 231 -23.20 0.32 -26.61
CA GLN A 231 -22.78 1.69 -26.85
C GLN A 231 -22.12 2.31 -25.62
N ALA A 232 -22.73 2.16 -24.43
CA ALA A 232 -22.14 2.60 -23.17
C ALA A 232 -20.79 1.92 -22.90
N TYR A 233 -20.68 0.62 -23.18
CA TYR A 233 -19.40 -0.08 -23.08
C TYR A 233 -18.34 0.48 -24.04
N ARG A 234 -18.72 0.81 -25.28
CA ARG A 234 -17.81 1.39 -26.27
C ARG A 234 -17.32 2.77 -25.84
N TYR A 235 -18.21 3.63 -25.36
CA TYR A 235 -17.83 4.95 -24.83
C TYR A 235 -16.95 4.84 -23.59
N ALA A 236 -17.29 3.96 -22.65
CA ALA A 236 -16.42 3.69 -21.51
C ALA A 236 -15.03 3.18 -21.95
N ASN A 237 -14.97 2.34 -22.99
CA ASN A 237 -13.72 1.84 -23.55
C ASN A 237 -12.91 2.97 -24.21
N GLU A 238 -13.55 3.89 -24.92
CA GLU A 238 -12.94 5.07 -25.54
C GLU A 238 -12.40 6.03 -24.47
N ILE A 239 -13.22 6.41 -23.48
CA ILE A 239 -12.81 7.20 -22.32
C ILE A 239 -11.59 6.58 -21.64
N CYS A 240 -11.62 5.26 -21.42
CA CYS A 240 -10.52 4.51 -20.81
C CYS A 240 -9.31 4.25 -21.74
N SER A 241 -9.35 4.68 -23.00
CA SER A 241 -8.23 4.52 -23.96
C SER A 241 -7.25 5.69 -23.89
N ASP A 242 -7.75 6.90 -23.62
CA ASP A 242 -6.96 8.13 -23.54
C ASP A 242 -6.49 8.47 -22.11
N VAL A 243 -6.80 7.61 -21.13
CA VAL A 243 -6.39 7.83 -19.74
C VAL A 243 -4.91 7.54 -19.59
N ASN A 244 -4.09 8.56 -19.85
CA ASN A 244 -2.80 8.66 -19.20
C ASN A 244 -3.04 9.21 -17.80
N TYR A 245 -2.82 8.36 -16.80
CA TYR A 245 -3.31 8.51 -15.42
C TYR A 245 -2.85 9.73 -14.61
N PRO A 246 -1.86 10.56 -15.00
CA PRO A 246 -1.62 11.83 -14.32
C PRO A 246 -2.80 12.82 -14.39
N ILE A 247 -3.69 12.72 -15.40
CA ILE A 247 -4.75 13.71 -15.66
C ILE A 247 -6.00 13.47 -14.79
N VAL A 248 -6.30 12.23 -14.40
CA VAL A 248 -7.45 11.92 -13.52
C VAL A 248 -7.31 12.60 -12.15
N ARG A 249 -6.07 12.87 -11.71
CA ARG A 249 -5.77 13.60 -10.48
C ARG A 249 -6.10 15.10 -10.54
N LEU A 250 -6.34 15.64 -11.74
CA LEU A 250 -6.70 17.05 -11.95
C LEU A 250 -8.23 17.27 -12.01
N LEU A 251 -9.01 16.19 -12.13
CA LEU A 251 -10.48 16.23 -12.29
C LEU A 251 -11.24 15.80 -11.02
N GLN A 252 -10.53 15.57 -9.91
CA GLN A 252 -11.06 15.42 -8.56
C GLN A 252 -10.68 16.64 -7.72
#